data_AF-K2AMG4-F1
#
_entry.id   AF-K2AMG4-F1
#
_cell.length_a   1.000
_cell.length_b   1.000
_cell.length_c   1.000
_cell.angle_alpha   90.00
_cell.angle_beta   90.00
_cell.angle_gamma   90.00
#
_symmetry.space_group_name_H-M   'P 1'
#
loop_
_entity.id
_entity.type
_entity.pdbx_description
1 polymer ?
#
loop_
_entity_poly.entity_id
_entity_poly.type
_entity_poly.pdbx_seq_one_letter_code
_entity_poly.pdbx_strand_id
1 'polypeptide(L)' 'MCYNCGCGVPDDDMGKKPVHEGGGSLVESDFEHMAKVWGMKVGETKKEVFKTLKKQLEK' A
#
# COMPACT_ATOMS: atom_id res chain seq x y z
N MET A 1 2.87 -0.24 -8.70
CA MET A 1 2.08 0.98 -8.86
C MET A 1 2.13 1.81 -7.59
N CYS A 2 2.26 3.14 -7.65
CA CYS A 2 1.47 3.99 -6.77
C CYS A 2 0.06 3.40 -6.88
N TYR A 3 -0.30 2.59 -5.90
CA TYR A 3 -1.32 1.55 -5.97
C TYR A 3 -2.70 2.17 -6.25
N ASN A 4 -2.83 3.48 -6.01
CA ASN A 4 -3.98 4.30 -6.32
C ASN A 4 -3.93 5.07 -7.67
N CYS A 5 -2.79 5.15 -8.38
CA CYS A 5 -2.69 5.81 -9.69
C CYS A 5 -2.82 4.86 -10.88
N GLY A 6 -2.46 3.58 -10.74
CA GLY A 6 -2.66 2.56 -11.78
C GLY A 6 -1.59 2.53 -12.90
N CYS A 7 -0.52 3.32 -12.81
CA CYS A 7 0.52 3.49 -13.85
C CYS A 7 1.56 2.35 -13.97
N GLY A 8 1.44 1.26 -13.22
CA GLY A 8 2.43 0.17 -13.18
C GLY A 8 3.54 0.28 -12.13
N VAL A 9 3.97 1.46 -11.70
CA VAL A 9 5.28 1.66 -11.00
C VAL A 9 5.16 1.76 -9.47
N PRO A 10 5.55 0.76 -8.64
CA PRO A 10 5.23 0.69 -7.19
C PRO A 10 6.00 1.61 -6.27
N ASP A 11 7.18 1.97 -6.72
CA ASP A 11 8.16 2.68 -5.93
C ASP A 11 8.18 4.18 -6.28
N ASP A 12 7.35 4.60 -7.24
CA ASP A 12 7.22 5.99 -7.68
C ASP A 12 5.99 6.64 -7.03
N ASP A 13 6.23 7.62 -6.16
CA ASP A 13 5.21 8.37 -5.46
C ASP A 13 4.65 9.54 -6.29
N MET A 14 5.16 9.76 -7.50
CA MET A 14 4.77 10.83 -8.42
C MET A 14 4.83 12.23 -7.76
N GLY A 15 5.71 12.42 -6.78
CA GLY A 15 5.86 13.67 -6.02
C GLY A 15 4.73 13.95 -5.03
N LYS A 16 3.90 12.96 -4.70
CA LYS A 16 2.79 13.09 -3.73
C LYS A 16 3.11 12.58 -2.33
N LYS A 17 4.32 12.06 -2.11
CA LYS A 17 4.80 11.43 -0.86
C LYS A 17 4.05 10.14 -0.49
N PRO A 18 4.72 9.20 0.19
CA PRO A 18 4.07 8.00 0.73
C PRO A 18 2.98 8.33 1.76
N VAL A 19 1.97 7.46 1.88
CA VAL A 19 0.86 7.64 2.85
C VAL A 19 1.35 7.67 4.29
N HIS A 20 2.31 6.81 4.66
CA HIS A 20 2.85 6.74 6.02
C HIS A 20 3.65 7.99 6.44
N GLU A 21 4.04 8.83 5.49
CA GLU A 21 4.67 10.13 5.72
C GLU A 21 3.66 11.31 5.68
N GLY A 22 2.36 11.02 5.60
CA GLY A 22 1.30 12.01 5.44
C GLY A 22 1.07 12.48 4.01
N GLY A 23 1.62 11.76 3.02
CA GLY A 23 1.39 11.97 1.61
C GLY A 23 0.11 11.32 1.06
N GLY A 24 -0.03 11.36 -0.26
CA GLY A 24 -1.21 10.84 -0.98
C GLY A 24 -0.95 9.64 -1.88
N SER A 25 0.29 9.17 -1.99
CA SER A 25 0.65 8.03 -2.84
C SER A 25 0.79 6.77 -2.00
N LEU A 26 -0.05 5.77 -2.27
CA LEU A 26 0.12 4.45 -1.70
C LEU A 26 1.21 3.73 -2.49
N VAL A 27 2.41 3.57 -1.94
CA VAL A 27 3.59 3.00 -2.60
C VAL A 27 4.14 1.79 -1.85
N GLU A 28 5.17 1.14 -2.40
CA GLU A 28 5.78 -0.05 -1.80
C GLU A 28 6.25 0.19 -0.35
N SER A 29 6.87 1.34 -0.08
CA SER A 29 7.34 1.70 1.26
C SER A 29 6.22 1.78 2.30
N ASP A 30 4.97 2.04 1.89
CA ASP A 30 3.83 1.98 2.82
C ASP A 30 3.56 0.54 3.28
N PHE A 31 3.71 -0.44 2.38
CA PHE A 31 3.57 -1.85 2.74
C PHE A 31 4.72 -2.34 3.60
N GLU A 32 5.95 -1.85 3.36
CA GLU A 32 7.09 -2.11 4.23
C GLU A 32 6.88 -1.53 5.63
N HIS A 33 6.40 -0.28 5.71
CA HIS A 33 6.06 0.38 6.96
C HIS A 33 4.96 -0.39 7.71
N MET A 34 3.86 -0.71 7.05
CA MET A 34 2.76 -1.49 7.64
C MET A 34 3.24 -2.86 8.13
N ALA A 35 4.03 -3.57 7.33
CA ALA A 35 4.60 -4.87 7.70
C ALA A 35 5.45 -4.78 8.96
N LYS A 36 6.31 -3.75 9.06
CA LYS A 36 7.12 -3.48 10.25
C LYS A 36 6.29 -3.18 11.49
N VAL A 37 5.29 -2.30 11.39
CA VAL A 37 4.44 -1.90 12.52
C VAL A 37 3.58 -3.07 13.01
N TRP A 38 3.14 -3.94 12.10
CA TRP A 38 2.23 -5.06 12.42
C TRP A 38 2.96 -6.38 12.67
N GLY A 39 4.30 -6.42 12.57
CA GLY A 39 5.08 -7.64 12.77
C GLY A 39 4.82 -8.72 11.71
N MET A 40 4.47 -8.31 10.48
CA MET A 40 4.13 -9.20 9.37
C MET A 40 5.21 -9.15 8.27
N LYS A 41 5.18 -10.11 7.34
CA LYS A 41 5.98 -10.03 6.11
C LYS A 41 5.28 -9.12 5.10
N VAL A 42 6.03 -8.32 4.33
CA VAL A 42 5.50 -7.40 3.31
C VAL A 42 4.48 -8.07 2.36
N GLY A 43 4.81 -9.25 1.84
CA GLY A 43 3.90 -10.00 0.95
C GLY A 43 2.61 -10.49 1.64
N GLU A 44 2.66 -10.76 2.94
CA GLU A 44 1.49 -11.13 3.74
C GLU A 44 0.61 -9.90 4.02
N THR A 45 1.24 -8.78 4.38
CA THR A 45 0.58 -7.48 4.55
C THR A 45 -0.20 -7.10 3.30
N LYS A 46 0.41 -7.20 2.11
CA LYS A 46 -0.28 -6.95 0.84
C LYS A 46 -1.51 -7.84 0.63
N LYS A 47 -1.40 -9.14 0.94
CA LYS A 47 -2.51 -10.09 0.80
C LYS A 47 -3.67 -9.76 1.75
N GLU A 48 -3.38 -9.45 3.01
CA GLU A 48 -4.43 -9.12 3.99
C GLU A 48 -5.09 -7.77 3.69
N VAL A 49 -4.32 -6.76 3.24
CA VAL A 49 -4.89 -5.49 2.75
C VAL A 49 -5.83 -5.73 1.57
N PHE A 50 -5.39 -6.46 0.55
CA PHE A 50 -6.21 -6.78 -0.62
C PHE A 50 -7.49 -7.54 -0.26
N LYS A 51 -7.37 -8.59 0.55
CA LYS A 51 -8.49 -9.41 1.02
C LYS A 51 -9.51 -8.58 1.81
N THR A 52 -9.05 -7.67 2.65
CA THR A 52 -9.92 -6.80 3.44
C THR A 52 -10.65 -5.80 2.55
N LEU A 53 -9.95 -5.15 1.63
CA LEU A 53 -10.56 -4.22 0.67
C LEU A 53 -11.60 -4.92 -0.21
N LYS A 54 -11.27 -6.09 -0.75
CA LYS A 54 -12.20 -6.90 -1.55
C LYS A 54 -13.49 -7.20 -0.79
N LYS A 55 -13.39 -7.64 0.47
CA LYS A 55 -14.55 -7.90 1.33
C LYS A 55 -15.40 -6.65 1.61
N GLN A 56 -14.83 -5.45 1.62
CA GLN A 56 -15.59 -4.22 1.82
C GLN A 56 -16.29 -3.74 0.54
N LEU A 57 -15.74 -4.06 -0.63
CA LEU A 57 -16.32 -3.72 -1.93
C LEU A 57 -17.38 -4.72 -2.41
N GLU A 58 -17.31 -5.97 -1.95
CA GLU A 58 -18.31 -7.02 -2.22
C GLU A 58 -19.49 -7.03 -1.23
N LYS A 59 -19.51 -6.10 -0.27
CA LYS A 59 -20.65 -5.85 0.62
C LYS A 59 -21.69 -4.98 -0.07
#